data_AF-A0A7S1JTQ0-F1
#
_entry.id   AF-A0A7S1JTQ0-F1
#
_cell.length_a   1.000
_cell.length_b   1.000
_cell.length_c   1.000
_cell.angle_alpha   90.00
_cell.angle_beta   90.00
_cell.angle_gamma   90.00
#
_symmetry.space_group_name_H-M   'P 1'
#
loop_
_entity.id
_entity.type
_entity.pdbx_description
1 polymer ?
#
loop_
_entity_poly.entity_id
_entity_poly.type
_entity_poly.pdbx_seq_one_letter_code
_entity_poly.pdbx_strand_id
1 'polypeptide(L)'
;MWGAWMTSDKPEEKFPQQVLARMTPFSRVLLIQALRPDRLESALHRFICESLGLRSISPAPLSLPRLYAEESGPAQPILFVTTPGADPSRELEDFAKAYRADDGSKVELKSLAMGGGQNQDA
;
A
#
# COMPACT_ATOMS: atom_id res chain seq x y z
N MET A 1 -28.13 -22.02 14.43
CA MET A 1 -27.20 -21.83 13.30
C MET A 1 -26.67 -20.40 13.23
N TRP A 2 -27.53 -19.39 13.07
CA TRP A 2 -27.12 -17.98 13.01
C TRP A 2 -26.59 -17.40 14.32
N GLY A 3 -27.13 -17.82 15.48
CA GLY A 3 -26.63 -17.37 16.78
C GLY A 3 -25.12 -17.60 16.94
N ALA A 4 -24.65 -18.82 16.66
CA ALA A 4 -23.22 -19.18 16.74
C ALA A 4 -22.35 -18.42 15.73
N TRP A 5 -22.89 -18.13 14.54
CA TRP A 5 -22.20 -17.31 13.54
C TRP A 5 -22.08 -15.85 13.99
N MET A 6 -23.18 -15.27 14.50
CA MET A 6 -23.22 -13.90 15.00
C MET A 6 -22.32 -13.68 16.22
N THR A 7 -22.10 -14.70 17.05
CA THR A 7 -21.19 -14.61 18.20
C THR A 7 -19.74 -14.96 17.87
N SER A 8 -19.42 -15.34 16.63
CA SER A 8 -18.04 -15.65 16.27
C SER A 8 -17.19 -14.38 16.12
N ASP A 9 -15.89 -14.48 16.40
CA ASP A 9 -14.96 -13.37 16.17
C ASP A 9 -14.73 -13.06 14.68
N LYS A 10 -14.84 -14.08 13.82
CA LYS A 10 -14.60 -14.01 12.37
C LYS A 10 -15.79 -14.55 11.56
N PRO A 11 -16.96 -13.91 11.62
CA PRO A 11 -18.16 -14.35 10.88
C PRO A 11 -17.92 -14.38 9.35
N GLU A 12 -17.05 -13.51 8.84
CA GLU A 12 -16.68 -13.43 7.42
C GLU A 12 -16.00 -14.69 6.86
N GLU A 13 -15.40 -15.52 7.72
CA GLU A 13 -14.76 -16.79 7.34
C GLU A 13 -15.67 -18.01 7.60
N LYS A 14 -16.65 -17.88 8.50
CA LYS A 14 -17.39 -19.02 9.07
C LYS A 14 -18.84 -19.08 8.62
N PHE A 15 -19.16 -18.58 7.44
CA PHE A 15 -20.52 -18.68 6.91
C PHE A 15 -20.96 -20.16 6.84
N PRO A 16 -22.23 -20.46 7.20
CA PRO A 16 -22.76 -21.81 7.01
C PRO A 16 -22.67 -22.26 5.54
N GLN A 17 -22.15 -23.46 5.29
CA GLN A 17 -21.93 -24.00 3.94
C GLN A 17 -23.17 -23.92 3.03
N GLN A 18 -24.35 -24.18 3.61
CA GLN A 18 -25.64 -24.15 2.94
C GLN A 18 -26.01 -22.75 2.42
N VAL A 19 -25.56 -21.72 3.13
CA VAL A 19 -25.77 -20.32 2.79
C VAL A 19 -24.74 -19.87 1.75
N LEU A 20 -23.46 -20.25 1.94
CA LEU A 20 -22.38 -19.96 0.99
C LEU A 20 -22.69 -20.42 -0.43
N ALA A 21 -23.28 -21.60 -0.58
CA ALA A 21 -23.63 -22.19 -1.86
C ALA A 21 -24.71 -21.40 -2.63
N ARG A 22 -25.51 -20.57 -1.95
CA ARG A 22 -26.63 -19.82 -2.54
C ARG A 22 -26.37 -18.31 -2.61
N MET A 23 -25.21 -17.84 -2.16
CA MET A 23 -24.90 -16.41 -2.05
C MET A 23 -23.72 -16.01 -2.94
N THR A 24 -23.91 -14.90 -3.66
CA THR A 24 -22.80 -14.23 -4.36
C THR A 24 -21.80 -13.65 -3.34
N PRO A 25 -20.53 -13.44 -3.72
CA PRO A 25 -19.54 -12.82 -2.85
C PRO A 25 -20.00 -11.46 -2.31
N PHE A 26 -20.64 -10.63 -3.13
CA PHE A 26 -21.16 -9.32 -2.70
C PHE A 26 -22.32 -9.45 -1.71
N SER A 27 -23.22 -10.41 -1.93
CA SER A 27 -24.32 -10.68 -0.98
C SER A 27 -23.80 -11.04 0.42
N ARG A 28 -22.62 -11.68 0.53
CA ARG A 28 -22.01 -12.01 1.83
C ARG A 28 -21.59 -10.75 2.59
N VAL A 29 -21.06 -9.75 1.87
CA VAL A 29 -20.73 -8.44 2.44
C VAL A 29 -21.99 -7.75 2.95
N LEU A 30 -23.08 -7.74 2.17
CA LEU A 30 -24.36 -7.15 2.59
C LEU A 30 -24.92 -7.81 3.86
N LEU A 31 -24.77 -9.12 4.01
CA LEU A 31 -25.24 -9.84 5.20
C LEU A 31 -24.42 -9.47 6.45
N ILE A 32 -23.10 -9.28 6.31
CA ILE A 32 -22.25 -8.78 7.39
C ILE A 32 -22.59 -7.33 7.73
N GLN A 33 -22.80 -6.48 6.73
CA GLN A 33 -23.24 -5.10 6.93
C GLN A 33 -24.52 -5.02 7.76
N ALA A 34 -25.47 -5.93 7.53
CA ALA A 34 -26.75 -5.96 8.24
C ALA A 34 -26.66 -6.53 9.67
N LEU A 35 -25.83 -7.54 9.91
CA LEU A 35 -25.83 -8.30 11.18
C LEU A 35 -24.59 -8.08 12.06
N ARG A 36 -23.44 -7.78 11.47
CA ARG A 36 -22.13 -7.60 12.13
C ARG A 36 -21.33 -6.47 11.45
N PRO A 37 -21.83 -5.21 11.48
CA PRO A 37 -21.18 -4.09 10.81
C PRO A 37 -19.75 -3.81 11.33
N ASP A 38 -19.44 -4.25 12.56
CA ASP A 38 -18.09 -4.21 13.14
C ASP A 38 -17.07 -5.04 12.35
N ARG A 39 -17.51 -6.03 11.56
CA ARG A 39 -16.65 -6.87 10.71
C ARG A 39 -16.71 -6.48 9.24
N LEU A 40 -17.36 -5.36 8.90
CA LEU A 40 -17.55 -4.94 7.52
C LEU A 40 -16.22 -4.70 6.79
N GLU A 41 -15.24 -4.08 7.46
CA GLU A 41 -13.91 -3.84 6.89
C GLU A 41 -13.21 -5.16 6.50
N SER A 42 -13.23 -6.15 7.39
CA SER A 42 -12.65 -7.48 7.12
C SER A 42 -13.38 -8.20 5.98
N ALA A 43 -14.72 -8.09 5.93
CA ALA A 43 -15.53 -8.66 4.86
C ALA A 43 -15.25 -8.02 3.50
N LEU A 44 -15.10 -6.68 3.46
CA LEU A 44 -14.74 -5.94 2.25
C LEU A 44 -13.32 -6.29 1.79
N HIS A 45 -12.35 -6.31 2.70
CA HIS A 45 -10.98 -6.71 2.38
C HIS A 45 -10.96 -8.10 1.73
N ARG A 46 -11.68 -9.06 2.32
CA ARG A 46 -11.80 -10.41 1.76
C ARG A 46 -12.46 -10.41 0.38
N PHE A 47 -13.57 -9.69 0.21
CA PHE A 47 -14.26 -9.59 -1.07
C PHE A 47 -13.36 -9.02 -2.17
N ILE A 48 -12.58 -7.97 -1.87
CA ILE A 48 -11.64 -7.36 -2.81
C ILE A 48 -10.53 -8.35 -3.18
N CYS A 49 -9.92 -9.01 -2.19
CA CYS A 49 -8.89 -10.02 -2.42
C CYS A 49 -9.40 -11.18 -3.29
N GLU A 50 -10.59 -11.72 -3.00
CA GLU A 50 -11.20 -12.80 -3.77
C GLU A 50 -11.57 -12.35 -5.20
N SER A 51 -12.04 -11.12 -5.37
CA SER A 51 -12.48 -10.59 -6.67
C SER A 51 -11.31 -10.23 -7.60
N LEU A 52 -10.22 -9.69 -7.04
CA LEU A 52 -9.04 -9.27 -7.79
C LEU A 52 -7.93 -10.33 -7.85
N GLY A 53 -8.09 -11.46 -7.15
CA GLY A 53 -7.06 -12.48 -7.05
C GLY A 53 -5.81 -12.03 -6.28
N LEU A 54 -5.96 -11.05 -5.39
CA LEU A 54 -4.87 -10.48 -4.60
C LEU A 54 -4.76 -11.17 -3.25
N ARG A 55 -3.53 -11.26 -2.72
CA ARG A 55 -3.30 -11.80 -1.36
C ARG A 55 -3.62 -10.76 -0.29
N SER A 56 -3.38 -9.49 -0.58
CA SER A 56 -3.59 -8.34 0.31
C SER A 56 -3.89 -7.11 -0.52
N ILE A 57 -4.70 -6.19 0.02
CA ILE A 57 -4.93 -4.87 -0.59
C ILE A 57 -3.84 -3.86 -0.23
N SER A 58 -2.99 -4.18 0.75
CA SER A 58 -1.93 -3.29 1.19
C SER A 58 -0.86 -3.17 0.10
N PRO A 59 -0.46 -1.94 -0.28
CA PRO A 59 0.60 -1.76 -1.26
C PRO A 59 1.92 -2.30 -0.74
N ALA A 60 2.83 -2.63 -1.66
CA ALA A 60 4.18 -3.03 -1.28
C ALA A 60 4.89 -1.88 -0.52
N PRO A 61 5.73 -2.19 0.47
CA PRO A 61 6.56 -1.17 1.12
C PRO A 61 7.41 -0.43 0.09
N LEU A 62 7.56 0.88 0.28
CA LEU A 62 8.46 1.69 -0.54
C LEU A 62 9.89 1.20 -0.37
N SER A 63 10.60 1.06 -1.49
CA SER A 63 12.01 0.69 -1.52
C SER A 63 12.73 1.54 -2.55
N LEU A 64 13.62 2.43 -2.10
CA LEU A 64 14.36 3.33 -2.99
C LEU A 64 15.19 2.58 -4.06
N PRO A 65 15.91 1.49 -3.75
CA PRO A 65 16.61 0.71 -4.77
C PRO A 65 15.69 0.17 -5.86
N ARG A 66 14.52 -0.35 -5.47
CA ARG A 66 13.53 -0.89 -6.40
C ARG A 66 12.91 0.21 -7.24
N LEU A 67 12.50 1.31 -6.61
CA LEU A 67 11.92 2.48 -7.29
C LEU A 67 12.90 3.02 -8.34
N TYR A 68 14.18 3.15 -7.97
CA TYR A 68 15.21 3.63 -8.89
C TYR A 68 15.42 2.68 -10.08
N ALA A 69 15.49 1.37 -9.84
CA ALA A 69 15.77 0.39 -10.89
C ALA A 69 14.58 0.10 -11.82
N GLU A 70 13.36 0.05 -11.29
CA GLU A 70 12.19 -0.44 -12.01
C GLU A 70 11.29 0.69 -12.55
N GLU A 71 11.24 1.84 -11.86
CA GLU A 71 10.22 2.87 -12.11
C GLU A 71 10.77 4.29 -12.29
N SER A 72 12.09 4.46 -12.32
CA SER A 72 12.74 5.75 -12.55
C SER A 72 13.47 5.82 -13.88
N GLY A 73 13.58 7.04 -14.42
CA GLY A 73 14.36 7.32 -15.62
C GLY A 73 14.78 8.78 -15.68
N PRO A 74 15.83 9.10 -16.46
CA PRO A 74 16.40 10.46 -16.50
C PRO A 74 15.43 11.52 -17.02
N ALA A 75 14.39 11.12 -17.76
CA ALA A 75 13.36 12.01 -18.28
C ALA A 75 12.13 12.16 -17.35
N GLN A 76 12.06 11.40 -16.26
CA GLN A 76 10.89 11.34 -15.38
C GLN A 76 11.28 11.70 -13.94
N PRO A 77 10.91 12.90 -13.45
CA PRO A 77 11.22 13.29 -12.07
C PRO A 77 10.37 12.49 -11.08
N ILE A 78 10.96 12.18 -9.92
CA ILE A 78 10.28 11.52 -8.80
C ILE A 78 9.83 12.59 -7.80
N LEU A 79 8.54 12.58 -7.45
CA LEU A 79 7.97 13.46 -6.43
C LEU A 79 7.70 12.68 -5.14
N PHE A 80 8.36 13.06 -4.06
CA PHE A 80 8.06 12.55 -2.72
C PHE A 80 7.03 13.44 -2.02
N VAL A 81 5.92 12.85 -1.57
CA VAL A 81 4.92 13.55 -0.76
C VAL A 81 5.13 13.17 0.70
N THR A 82 5.54 14.15 1.51
CA THR A 82 5.85 13.95 2.93
C THR A 82 4.64 14.24 3.81
N THR A 83 4.37 13.37 4.77
CA THR A 83 3.50 13.68 5.91
C THR A 83 4.34 14.21 7.07
N PRO A 84 3.75 14.93 8.05
CA PRO A 84 4.50 15.37 9.24
C PRO A 84 5.22 14.18 9.90
N GLY A 85 6.54 14.31 10.08
CA GLY A 85 7.39 13.26 10.67
C GLY A 85 7.93 12.20 9.70
N ALA A 86 7.56 12.23 8.42
CA ALA A 86 8.09 11.34 7.39
C ALA A 86 8.94 12.13 6.38
N ASP A 87 10.26 12.17 6.60
CA ASP A 87 11.24 12.83 5.71
C ASP A 87 12.15 11.79 5.03
N PRO A 88 12.08 11.62 3.70
CA PRO A 88 12.91 10.67 2.95
C PRO A 88 14.35 11.15 2.71
N SER A 89 14.70 12.40 3.04
CA SER A 89 15.98 13.02 2.67
C SER A 89 17.19 12.20 3.12
N ARG A 90 17.17 11.70 4.36
CA ARG A 90 18.26 10.89 4.91
C ARG A 90 18.40 9.54 4.21
N GLU A 91 17.28 8.86 3.96
CA GLU A 91 17.29 7.57 3.26
C GLU A 91 17.80 7.72 1.82
N LEU A 92 17.44 8.83 1.16
CA LEU A 92 17.91 9.17 -0.18
C LEU A 92 19.42 9.45 -0.22
N GLU A 93 19.94 10.20 0.75
CA GLU A 93 21.38 10.43 0.87
C GLU A 93 22.16 9.13 1.08
N ASP A 94 21.68 8.27 1.98
CA ASP A 94 22.32 7.00 2.28
C ASP A 94 22.27 6.07 1.06
N PHE A 95 21.15 6.05 0.34
CA PHE A 95 21.02 5.34 -0.93
C PHE A 95 22.00 5.86 -1.98
N ALA A 96 22.11 7.17 -2.19
CA ALA A 96 23.02 7.75 -3.17
C ALA A 96 24.50 7.46 -2.84
N LYS A 97 24.89 7.50 -1.56
CA LYS A 97 26.25 7.14 -1.10
C LYS A 97 26.58 5.67 -1.37
N ALA A 98 25.59 4.78 -1.19
CA ALA A 98 25.73 3.36 -1.43
C ALA A 98 25.73 2.98 -2.93
N TYR A 99 24.98 3.73 -3.74
CA TYR A 99 24.81 3.45 -5.16
C TYR A 99 26.10 3.68 -5.97
N ARG A 100 26.29 2.86 -7.00
CA ARG A 100 27.37 2.97 -7.99
C ARG A 100 26.75 2.89 -9.37
N ALA A 101 27.15 3.79 -10.26
CA ALA A 101 26.74 3.71 -11.65
C ALA A 101 27.37 2.48 -12.32
N ASP A 102 26.88 2.13 -13.51
CA ASP A 102 27.31 0.94 -14.24
C ASP A 102 28.82 0.95 -14.57
N ASP A 103 29.42 2.14 -14.65
CA ASP A 103 30.86 2.35 -14.85
C ASP A 103 31.68 2.29 -13.55
N GLY A 104 31.05 1.98 -12.41
CA GLY A 104 31.66 1.92 -11.09
C GLY A 104 31.87 3.29 -10.43
N SER A 105 31.47 4.38 -11.07
CA SER A 105 31.60 5.73 -10.51
C SER A 105 30.62 5.95 -9.35
N LYS A 106 31.02 6.85 -8.43
CA LYS A 106 30.14 7.29 -7.35
C LYS A 106 29.15 8.31 -7.89
N VAL A 107 27.88 8.15 -7.52
CA VAL A 107 26.86 9.16 -7.81
C VAL A 107 26.98 10.28 -6.79
N GLU A 108 27.11 11.51 -7.30
CA GLU A 108 27.09 12.72 -6.48
C GLU A 108 25.64 13.23 -6.38
N LEU A 109 25.05 13.13 -5.19
CA LEU A 109 23.74 13.72 -4.92
C LEU A 109 23.91 15.22 -4.65
N LYS A 110 23.25 16.05 -5.47
CA LYS A 110 23.15 17.49 -5.27
C LYS A 110 21.74 17.82 -4.82
N SER A 111 21.61 18.40 -3.63
CA SER A 111 20.33 18.82 -3.06
C SER A 111 20.28 20.33 -2.97
N LEU A 112 19.16 20.92 -3.42
CA LEU A 112 18.85 22.33 -3.23
C LEU A 112 17.56 22.42 -2.43
N ALA A 113 17.62 23.00 -1.23
CA ALA A 113 16.43 23.36 -0.48
C ALA A 113 15.81 24.61 -1.10
N MET A 114 14.48 24.73 -1.08
CA MET A 114 13.77 25.93 -1.56
C MET A 114 13.38 26.84 -0.40
N GLY A 115 13.58 28.14 -0.58
CA GLY A 115 13.38 29.20 0.40
C GLY A 115 13.45 30.58 -0.26
N GLY A 116 13.22 31.63 0.52
CA GLY A 116 13.23 33.01 -0.01
C GLY A 116 14.58 33.39 -0.60
N GLY A 117 14.64 33.59 -1.93
CA GLY A 117 15.84 34.05 -2.66
C GLY A 117 16.57 32.99 -3.50
N GLN A 118 16.18 31.71 -3.42
CA GLN A 118 16.93 30.60 -4.05
C GLN A 118 16.49 30.26 -5.49
N ASN A 119 15.45 30.91 -6.02
CA ASN A 119 14.95 30.66 -7.38
C ASN A 119 15.92 31.08 -8.50
N GLN A 120 16.98 31.85 -8.21
CA GLN A 120 17.93 32.32 -9.21
C GLN A 120 19.14 31.38 -9.38
N ASP A 121 19.38 30.50 -8.40
CA ASP A 121 20.52 29.58 -8.34
C ASP A 121 20.11 28.12 -8.62
N ALA A 122 18.85 27.89 -8.99
CA ALA A 122 18.23 26.57 -9.22
C ALA A 122 18.38 26.08 -10.67
#